data_AF-A0A6B8JQZ0-F1
#
_entry.id   AF-A0A6B8JQZ0-F1
#
_cell.length_a   1.000
_cell.length_b   1.000
_cell.length_c   1.000
_cell.angle_alpha   90.00
_cell.angle_beta   90.00
_cell.angle_gamma   90.00
#
_symmetry.space_group_name_H-M   'P 1'
#
loop_
_entity.id
_entity.type
_entity.pdbx_description
1 polymer ?
#
loop_
_entity_poly.entity_id
_entity_poly.type
_entity_poly.pdbx_seq_one_letter_code
_entity_poly.pdbx_strand_id
1 'polypeptide(L)'
;MIFRRPKRPDVYGDDPGARLAAVTEGRVGQNALRRLVVHDSDVAVREAAVRRLRDLVLLRQLLETASERRVREAARGRYRQLIAGGDDLELEYRQAALRACEDRQILAHAARSAREPALRITALERINDRPLLAEAAAHDPDSAVRDAASRCLSGLPH
;
A
#
# COMPACT_ATOMS: atom_id res chain seq x y z
N MET A 1 9.03 28.92 -31.06
CA MET A 1 8.41 27.66 -30.59
C MET A 1 7.20 28.00 -29.72
N ILE A 2 6.00 27.61 -30.13
CA ILE A 2 4.78 27.87 -29.34
C ILE A 2 4.66 26.73 -28.32
N PHE A 3 4.92 27.02 -27.04
CA PHE A 3 4.62 26.09 -25.96
C PHE A 3 3.10 26.01 -25.79
N ARG A 4 2.47 25.02 -26.44
CA ARG A 4 1.08 24.65 -26.14
C ARG A 4 1.08 24.07 -24.72
N ARG A 5 0.53 24.81 -23.75
CA ARG A 5 0.25 24.26 -22.42
C ARG A 5 -0.59 22.99 -22.61
N PRO A 6 -0.20 21.84 -22.06
CA PRO A 6 -1.01 20.63 -22.16
C PRO A 6 -2.39 20.92 -21.57
N LYS A 7 -3.44 20.51 -22.28
CA LYS A 7 -4.83 20.66 -21.82
C LYS A 7 -4.93 20.01 -20.44
N ARG A 8 -5.48 20.74 -19.46
CA ARG A 8 -5.65 20.22 -18.09
C ARG A 8 -6.36 18.86 -18.19
N PRO A 9 -5.87 17.81 -17.53
CA PRO A 9 -6.54 16.51 -17.51
C PRO A 9 -7.97 16.69 -17.04
N ASP A 10 -8.91 16.22 -17.86
CA ASP A 10 -10.32 16.29 -17.51
C ASP A 10 -10.65 15.12 -16.59
N VAL A 11 -10.43 15.34 -15.30
CA VAL A 11 -10.76 14.39 -14.22
C VAL A 11 -12.16 14.65 -13.65
N TYR A 12 -12.90 15.60 -14.21
CA TYR A 12 -14.23 16.02 -13.73
C TYR A 12 -15.31 15.91 -14.79
N GLY A 13 -14.96 15.71 -16.05
CA GLY A 13 -15.88 15.54 -17.16
C GLY A 13 -16.61 14.22 -17.11
N ASP A 14 -17.72 14.14 -17.85
CA ASP A 14 -18.65 13.02 -17.80
C ASP A 14 -18.07 11.73 -18.42
N ASP A 15 -17.12 11.86 -19.35
CA ASP A 15 -16.51 10.71 -20.05
C ASP A 15 -15.51 9.94 -19.15
N PRO A 16 -15.84 8.69 -18.72
CA PRO A 16 -14.92 7.88 -17.94
C PRO A 16 -13.64 7.51 -18.70
N GLY A 17 -13.66 7.46 -20.03
CA GLY A 17 -12.47 7.19 -20.84
C GLY A 17 -11.43 8.29 -20.71
N ALA A 18 -11.84 9.55 -20.82
CA ALA A 18 -10.98 10.70 -20.60
C ALA A 18 -10.43 10.76 -19.17
N ARG A 19 -11.26 10.49 -18.14
CA ARG A 19 -10.81 10.45 -16.73
C ARG A 19 -9.80 9.32 -16.51
N LEU A 20 -10.05 8.13 -17.05
CA LEU A 20 -9.14 6.99 -16.98
C LEU A 20 -7.79 7.32 -17.64
N ALA A 21 -7.80 7.88 -18.85
CA ALA A 21 -6.61 8.28 -19.57
C ALA A 21 -5.79 9.32 -18.79
N ALA A 22 -6.45 10.31 -18.20
CA ALA A 22 -5.79 11.28 -17.33
C ALA A 22 -5.05 10.61 -16.16
N VAL A 23 -5.72 9.65 -15.51
CA VAL A 23 -5.13 8.88 -14.40
C VAL A 23 -3.98 8.01 -14.87
N THR A 24 -4.10 7.27 -15.97
CA THR A 24 -3.04 6.36 -16.42
C THR A 24 -1.80 7.11 -16.91
N GLU A 25 -1.97 8.27 -17.53
CA GLU A 25 -0.88 9.12 -18.03
C GLU A 25 -0.13 9.91 -16.94
N GLY A 26 -0.45 9.70 -15.66
CA GLY A 26 0.30 10.36 -14.59
C GLY A 26 -0.09 11.82 -14.32
N ARG A 27 -1.03 12.38 -15.08
CA ARG A 27 -1.35 13.83 -15.07
C ARG A 27 -2.15 14.30 -13.86
N VAL A 28 -2.56 13.37 -13.00
CA VAL A 28 -3.45 13.63 -11.87
C VAL A 28 -2.66 13.63 -10.55
N GLY A 29 -2.83 14.69 -9.76
CA GLY A 29 -2.24 14.83 -8.42
C GLY A 29 -3.04 14.11 -7.33
N GLN A 30 -2.46 13.96 -6.14
CA GLN A 30 -3.01 13.13 -5.05
C GLN A 30 -4.41 13.58 -4.58
N ASN A 31 -4.70 14.89 -4.53
CA ASN A 31 -6.04 15.37 -4.15
C ASN A 31 -7.14 14.91 -5.12
N ALA A 32 -6.85 14.96 -6.43
CA ALA A 32 -7.79 14.49 -7.44
C ALA A 32 -7.90 12.95 -7.43
N LEU A 33 -6.80 12.23 -7.20
CA LEU A 33 -6.84 10.77 -7.01
C LEU A 33 -7.74 10.38 -5.83
N ARG A 34 -7.62 11.05 -4.67
CA ARG A 34 -8.51 10.82 -3.51
C ARG A 34 -9.98 11.00 -3.88
N ARG A 35 -10.32 12.08 -4.59
CA ARG A 35 -11.69 12.34 -5.01
C ARG A 35 -12.21 11.26 -5.96
N LEU A 36 -11.43 10.86 -6.96
CA LEU A 36 -11.80 9.83 -7.92
C LEU A 36 -12.03 8.49 -7.21
N VAL A 37 -11.13 8.11 -6.30
CA VAL A 37 -11.26 6.88 -5.51
C VAL A 37 -12.57 6.84 -4.71
N VAL A 38 -12.99 7.96 -4.13
CA VAL A 38 -14.18 8.00 -3.25
C VAL A 38 -15.48 8.19 -4.03
N HIS A 39 -15.47 8.96 -5.12
CA HIS A 39 -16.70 9.47 -5.75
C HIS A 39 -16.89 9.07 -7.21
N ASP A 40 -15.90 8.50 -7.90
CA ASP A 40 -16.07 8.15 -9.30
C ASP A 40 -17.04 6.98 -9.46
N SER A 41 -18.04 7.14 -10.32
CA SER A 41 -19.02 6.10 -10.61
C SER A 41 -18.40 4.93 -11.39
N ASP A 42 -17.34 5.18 -12.17
CA ASP A 42 -16.69 4.17 -12.99
C ASP A 42 -15.64 3.40 -12.19
N VAL A 43 -15.84 2.07 -12.12
CA VAL A 43 -14.97 1.16 -11.36
C VAL A 43 -13.54 1.15 -11.91
N ALA A 44 -13.35 1.25 -13.23
CA ALA A 44 -12.04 1.23 -13.85
C ALA A 44 -11.27 2.52 -13.55
N VAL A 45 -11.95 3.67 -13.52
CA VAL A 45 -11.36 4.95 -13.08
C VAL A 45 -10.94 4.87 -11.61
N ARG A 46 -11.82 4.36 -10.72
CA ARG A 46 -11.47 4.17 -9.30
C ARG A 46 -10.27 3.24 -9.13
N GLU A 47 -10.27 2.10 -9.81
CA GLU A 47 -9.20 1.11 -9.77
C GLU A 47 -7.86 1.70 -10.22
N ALA A 48 -7.86 2.47 -11.33
CA ALA A 48 -6.67 3.17 -11.80
C ALA A 48 -6.18 4.24 -10.82
N ALA A 49 -7.11 4.97 -10.19
CA ALA A 49 -6.77 5.99 -9.21
C ALA A 49 -6.16 5.38 -7.94
N VAL A 50 -6.72 4.26 -7.46
CA VAL A 50 -6.18 3.48 -6.33
C VAL A 50 -4.74 3.07 -6.57
N ARG A 51 -4.41 2.56 -7.77
CA ARG A 51 -3.03 2.13 -8.10
C ARG A 51 -1.98 3.24 -8.01
N ARG A 52 -2.39 4.52 -8.05
CA ARG A 52 -1.49 5.68 -8.00
C ARG A 52 -1.59 6.46 -6.68
N LEU A 53 -2.54 6.09 -5.83
CA LEU A 53 -2.79 6.76 -4.56
C LEU A 53 -1.60 6.53 -3.60
N ARG A 54 -1.22 7.56 -2.84
CA ARG A 54 -0.16 7.55 -1.82
C ARG A 54 -0.72 7.72 -0.40
N ASP A 55 -1.99 7.40 -0.22
CA ASP A 55 -2.72 7.58 1.03
C ASP A 55 -3.02 6.22 1.66
N LEU A 56 -2.15 5.80 2.59
CA LEU A 56 -2.29 4.52 3.29
C LEU A 56 -3.57 4.45 4.13
N VAL A 57 -4.05 5.57 4.67
CA VAL A 57 -5.30 5.60 5.45
C VAL A 57 -6.49 5.27 4.55
N LEU A 58 -6.62 5.94 3.40
CA LEU A 58 -7.68 5.68 2.44
C LEU A 58 -7.54 4.30 1.79
N LEU A 59 -6.33 3.85 1.48
CA LEU A 59 -6.10 2.51 0.96
C LEU A 59 -6.55 1.43 1.95
N ARG A 60 -6.26 1.58 3.25
CA ARG A 60 -6.74 0.66 4.30
C ARG A 60 -8.26 0.67 4.40
N GLN A 61 -8.87 1.85 4.39
CA GLN A 61 -10.34 1.95 4.39
C GLN A 61 -10.96 1.16 3.24
N LEU A 62 -10.39 1.24 2.03
CA LEU A 62 -10.88 0.45 0.89
C LEU A 62 -10.75 -1.07 1.08
N LEU A 63 -9.75 -1.55 1.83
CA LEU A 63 -9.64 -2.99 2.13
C LEU A 63 -10.85 -3.48 2.91
N GLU A 64 -11.35 -2.63 3.80
CA GLU A 64 -12.45 -2.92 4.71
C GLU A 64 -13.82 -2.68 4.04
N THR A 65 -13.95 -1.60 3.26
CA THR A 65 -15.26 -1.09 2.83
C THR A 65 -15.56 -1.27 1.34
N ALA A 66 -14.57 -1.49 0.46
CA ALA A 66 -14.80 -1.49 -0.98
C ALA A 66 -15.64 -2.72 -1.41
N SER A 67 -16.84 -2.49 -1.94
CA SER A 67 -17.72 -3.54 -2.44
C SER A 67 -17.13 -4.23 -3.67
N GLU A 68 -16.44 -3.49 -4.54
CA GLU A 68 -15.88 -4.06 -5.76
C GLU A 68 -14.53 -4.73 -5.50
N ARG A 69 -14.49 -6.05 -5.75
CA ARG A 69 -13.28 -6.87 -5.60
C ARG A 69 -12.06 -6.27 -6.31
N ARG A 70 -12.23 -5.73 -7.52
CA ARG A 70 -11.10 -5.13 -8.28
C ARG A 70 -10.48 -3.93 -7.56
N VAL A 71 -11.30 -3.06 -6.98
CA VAL A 71 -10.84 -1.89 -6.21
C VAL A 71 -10.15 -2.34 -4.92
N ARG A 72 -10.73 -3.31 -4.22
CA ARG A 72 -10.17 -3.88 -2.99
C ARG A 72 -8.79 -4.52 -3.22
N GLU A 73 -8.66 -5.32 -4.29
CA GLU A 73 -7.38 -5.96 -4.65
C GLU A 73 -6.34 -4.95 -5.14
N ALA A 74 -6.76 -3.93 -5.91
CA ALA A 74 -5.88 -2.82 -6.27
C ALA A 74 -5.37 -2.08 -5.03
N ALA A 75 -6.24 -1.86 -4.03
CA ALA A 75 -5.87 -1.21 -2.78
C ALA A 75 -4.87 -2.06 -1.98
N ARG A 76 -5.11 -3.37 -1.88
CA ARG A 76 -4.23 -4.34 -1.22
C ARG A 76 -2.84 -4.35 -1.86
N GLY A 77 -2.78 -4.44 -3.18
CA GLY A 77 -1.53 -4.41 -3.94
C GLY A 77 -0.78 -3.09 -3.75
N ARG A 78 -1.48 -1.96 -3.86
CA ARG A 78 -0.88 -0.65 -3.68
C ARG A 78 -0.38 -0.43 -2.25
N TYR A 79 -1.16 -0.84 -1.25
CA TYR A 79 -0.76 -0.76 0.16
C TYR A 79 0.52 -1.55 0.43
N ARG A 80 0.59 -2.81 -0.04
CA ARG A 80 1.81 -3.63 0.07
C ARG A 80 3.02 -2.95 -0.55
N GLN A 81 2.86 -2.41 -1.76
CA GLN A 81 3.93 -1.70 -2.45
C GLN A 81 4.44 -0.51 -1.62
N LEU A 82 3.53 0.32 -1.09
CA LEU A 82 3.90 1.49 -0.31
C LEU A 82 4.57 1.11 1.03
N ILE A 83 4.10 0.06 1.68
CA ILE A 83 4.72 -0.45 2.91
C ILE A 83 6.09 -1.06 2.64
N ALA A 84 6.25 -1.84 1.58
CA ALA A 84 7.52 -2.50 1.28
C ALA A 84 8.63 -1.50 0.90
N GLY A 85 8.25 -0.29 0.46
CA GLY A 85 9.16 0.79 0.10
C GLY A 85 9.33 0.93 -1.42
N GLY A 86 10.23 1.81 -1.83
CA GLY A 86 10.40 2.21 -3.24
C GLY A 86 9.63 3.48 -3.63
N ASP A 87 8.99 4.12 -2.66
CA ASP A 87 8.47 5.48 -2.74
C ASP A 87 9.21 6.42 -1.76
N ASP A 88 8.78 7.68 -1.77
CA ASP A 88 9.23 8.78 -0.93
C ASP A 88 8.27 9.05 0.26
N LEU A 89 7.46 8.06 0.70
CA LEU A 89 6.69 8.19 1.94
C LEU A 89 7.61 8.06 3.16
N GLU A 90 7.35 8.95 4.13
CA GLU A 90 8.02 8.96 5.42
C GLU A 90 7.93 7.59 6.10
N LEU A 91 9.03 7.16 6.70
CA LEU A 91 9.14 5.85 7.36
C LEU A 91 8.14 5.76 8.51
N GLU A 92 8.01 6.82 9.30
CA GLU A 92 7.13 6.93 10.44
C GLU A 92 5.66 6.76 10.02
N TYR A 93 5.27 7.37 8.90
CA TYR A 93 3.93 7.24 8.36
C TYR A 93 3.64 5.79 7.92
N ARG A 94 4.58 5.17 7.20
CA ARG A 94 4.47 3.76 6.79
C ARG A 94 4.40 2.83 8.00
N GLN A 95 5.20 3.08 9.03
CA GLN A 95 5.22 2.28 10.25
C GLN A 95 3.92 2.42 11.04
N ALA A 96 3.38 3.63 11.18
CA ALA A 96 2.08 3.88 11.81
C ALA A 96 0.95 3.16 11.06
N ALA A 97 0.95 3.23 9.73
CA ALA A 97 -0.01 2.51 8.89
C ALA A 97 0.11 0.99 9.07
N LEU A 98 1.33 0.44 9.11
CA LEU A 98 1.56 -0.99 9.30
C LEU A 98 1.07 -1.48 10.68
N ARG A 99 1.31 -0.68 11.74
CA ARG A 99 0.75 -0.96 13.09
C ARG A 99 -0.77 -0.96 13.11
N ALA A 100 -1.41 -0.20 12.23
CA ALA A 100 -2.86 -0.12 12.15
C ALA A 100 -3.46 -1.16 11.16
N CYS A 101 -2.64 -1.98 10.51
CA CYS A 101 -3.05 -2.94 9.50
C CYS A 101 -3.34 -4.31 10.14
N GLU A 102 -4.53 -4.86 9.90
CA GLU A 102 -4.94 -6.19 10.37
C GLU A 102 -4.84 -7.28 9.29
N ASP A 103 -4.49 -6.88 8.07
CA ASP A 103 -4.43 -7.80 6.95
C ASP A 103 -3.19 -8.69 7.01
N ARG A 104 -3.41 -9.96 7.34
CA ARG A 104 -2.33 -10.96 7.53
C ARG A 104 -1.43 -11.09 6.30
N GLN A 105 -1.96 -10.95 5.09
CA GLN A 105 -1.15 -11.06 3.88
C GLN A 105 -0.27 -9.83 3.67
N ILE A 106 -0.75 -8.64 4.06
CA ILE A 106 0.06 -7.41 4.04
C ILE A 106 1.17 -7.49 5.09
N LEU A 107 0.84 -7.92 6.31
CA LEU A 107 1.82 -8.10 7.37
C LEU A 107 2.90 -9.12 6.98
N ALA A 108 2.51 -10.30 6.48
CA ALA A 108 3.46 -11.31 6.02
C ALA A 108 4.33 -10.81 4.85
N HIS A 109 3.76 -10.03 3.93
CA HIS A 109 4.54 -9.41 2.86
C HIS A 109 5.57 -8.43 3.43
N ALA A 110 5.16 -7.50 4.27
CA ALA A 110 6.04 -6.51 4.89
C ALA A 110 7.17 -7.16 5.70
N ALA A 111 6.89 -8.22 6.45
CA ALA A 111 7.89 -8.95 7.22
C ALA A 111 8.98 -9.57 6.33
N ARG A 112 8.65 -9.99 5.10
CA ARG A 112 9.59 -10.62 4.16
C ARG A 112 10.32 -9.60 3.27
N SER A 113 9.65 -8.54 2.85
CA SER A 113 10.09 -7.72 1.72
C SER A 113 10.30 -6.25 2.02
N ALA A 114 9.91 -5.75 3.20
CA ALA A 114 10.08 -4.33 3.48
C ALA A 114 11.56 -3.95 3.47
N ARG A 115 11.90 -2.89 2.72
CA ARG A 115 13.27 -2.41 2.54
C ARG A 115 13.89 -2.06 3.88
N GLU A 116 13.17 -1.30 4.71
CA GLU A 116 13.64 -0.85 6.01
C GLU A 116 13.47 -1.94 7.09
N PRO A 117 14.54 -2.32 7.81
CA PRO A 117 14.49 -3.29 8.91
C PRO A 117 13.41 -2.98 9.96
N ALA A 118 13.21 -1.70 10.27
CA ALA A 118 12.18 -1.25 11.21
C ALA A 118 10.75 -1.65 10.80
N LEU A 119 10.44 -1.67 9.50
CA LEU A 119 9.14 -2.12 9.01
C LEU A 119 9.02 -3.65 9.05
N ARG A 120 10.10 -4.38 8.75
CA ARG A 120 10.12 -5.85 8.92
C ARG A 120 9.87 -6.25 10.37
N ILE A 121 10.58 -5.63 11.33
CA ILE A 121 10.37 -5.83 12.77
C ILE A 121 8.93 -5.53 13.15
N THR A 122 8.40 -4.37 12.76
CA THR A 122 7.01 -3.97 13.06
C THR A 122 5.99 -4.99 12.53
N ALA A 123 6.25 -5.60 11.37
CA ALA A 123 5.40 -6.65 10.82
C ALA A 123 5.54 -7.97 11.59
N LEU A 124 6.76 -8.39 11.92
CA LEU A 124 7.04 -9.62 12.66
C LEU A 124 6.37 -9.63 14.04
N GLU A 125 6.37 -8.48 14.73
CA GLU A 125 5.70 -8.29 16.03
C GLU A 125 4.17 -8.42 15.95
N ARG A 126 3.59 -8.42 14.74
CA ARG A 126 2.14 -8.48 14.49
C ARG A 126 1.66 -9.77 13.86
N ILE A 127 2.55 -10.70 13.53
CA ILE A 127 2.17 -11.99 12.94
C ILE A 127 2.33 -13.12 13.95
N ASN A 128 1.48 -14.14 13.81
CA ASN A 128 1.58 -15.41 14.54
C ASN A 128 1.91 -16.56 13.56
N ASP A 129 2.80 -16.29 12.60
CA ASP A 129 3.21 -17.25 11.57
C ASP A 129 4.56 -17.87 11.96
N ARG A 130 4.52 -19.03 12.64
CA ARG A 130 5.72 -19.71 13.14
C ARG A 130 6.75 -19.98 12.02
N PRO A 131 6.36 -20.53 10.85
CA PRO A 131 7.30 -20.69 9.74
C PRO A 131 7.99 -19.39 9.31
N LEU A 132 7.23 -18.31 9.14
CA LEU A 132 7.80 -17.02 8.70
C LEU A 132 8.73 -16.43 9.76
N LEU A 133 8.36 -16.51 11.04
CA LEU A 133 9.22 -16.06 12.14
C LEU A 133 10.52 -16.86 12.20
N ALA A 134 10.47 -18.18 12.02
CA ALA A 134 11.67 -19.03 11.98
C ALA A 134 12.57 -18.69 10.78
N GLU A 135 11.98 -18.48 9.61
CA GLU A 135 12.70 -18.06 8.39
C GLU A 135 13.40 -16.71 8.61
N ALA A 136 12.69 -15.72 9.15
CA ALA A 136 13.28 -14.41 9.45
C ALA A 136 14.38 -14.49 10.51
N ALA A 137 14.20 -15.29 11.57
CA ALA A 137 15.19 -15.50 12.61
C ALA A 137 16.49 -16.11 12.07
N ALA A 138 16.39 -17.04 11.11
CA ALA A 138 17.54 -17.72 10.55
C ALA A 138 18.24 -16.93 9.43
N HIS A 139 17.49 -16.14 8.66
CA HIS A 139 17.96 -15.68 7.34
C HIS A 139 17.79 -14.18 7.06
N ASP A 140 17.15 -13.38 7.92
CA ASP A 140 17.07 -11.94 7.65
C ASP A 140 18.49 -11.33 7.59
N PRO A 141 18.81 -10.50 6.58
CA PRO A 141 20.14 -9.89 6.47
C PRO A 141 20.49 -8.99 7.67
N ASP A 142 19.48 -8.40 8.31
CA ASP A 142 19.67 -7.51 9.45
C ASP A 142 19.58 -8.27 10.78
N SER A 143 20.60 -8.12 11.63
CA SER A 143 20.66 -8.84 12.91
C SER A 143 19.54 -8.44 13.88
N ALA A 144 19.12 -7.18 13.89
CA ALA A 144 18.04 -6.73 14.77
C ALA A 144 16.71 -7.37 14.37
N VAL A 145 16.51 -7.63 13.07
CA VAL A 145 15.33 -8.36 12.57
C VAL A 145 15.39 -9.83 13.00
N ARG A 146 16.55 -10.48 12.88
CA ARG A 146 16.72 -11.87 13.35
C ARG A 146 16.43 -12.01 14.85
N ASP A 147 16.92 -11.07 15.65
CA ASP A 147 16.69 -11.04 17.10
C ASP A 147 15.21 -10.83 17.42
N ALA A 148 14.54 -9.90 16.72
CA ALA A 148 13.11 -9.65 16.89
C ALA A 148 12.27 -10.88 16.52
N ALA A 149 12.57 -11.51 15.38
CA ALA A 149 11.90 -12.73 14.95
C ALA A 149 12.08 -13.88 15.95
N SER A 150 13.28 -14.06 16.49
CA SER A 150 13.57 -15.07 17.51
C SER A 150 12.77 -14.84 18.80
N ARG A 151 12.67 -13.58 19.27
CA ARG A 151 11.85 -13.22 20.43
C ARG A 151 10.36 -13.45 20.18
N CYS A 152 9.86 -13.08 18.99
CA CYS A 152 8.46 -13.31 18.64
C CYS A 152 8.15 -14.81 18.59
N LEU A 153 9.04 -15.62 17.98
CA LEU A 153 8.88 -17.06 17.87
C LEU A 153 8.87 -17.76 19.24
N SER A 154 9.76 -17.36 20.15
CA SER A 154 9.81 -17.92 21.51
C SER A 154 8.60 -17.49 22.37
N GLY A 155 8.00 -16.34 22.06
CA GLY A 155 6.80 -15.84 22.73
C GLY A 155 5.48 -16.48 22.26
N LEU A 156 5.48 -17.25 21.16
CA LEU A 156 4.27 -17.91 20.68
C LEU A 156 3.93 -19.16 21.52
N PRO A 157 2.65 -19.34 21.90
CA PRO A 157 2.22 -20.54 22.62
C PRO A 157 2.56 -21.81 21.84
N HIS A 158 2.88 -22.87 22.59
CA HIS A 158 3.19 -24.20 22.07
C HIS A 158 1.96 -24.91 21.52
#